data_AF-A0A0C9U3J1-F1
#
_entry.id   AF-A0A0C9U3J1-F1
#
_cell.length_a   1.000
_cell.length_b   1.000
_cell.length_c   1.000
_cell.angle_alpha   90.00
_cell.angle_beta   90.00
_cell.angle_gamma   90.00
#
_symmetry.space_group_name_H-M   'P 1'
#
loop_
_entity.id
_entity.type
_entity.pdbx_description
1 polymer ?
#
loop_
_entity_poly.entity_id
_entity_poly.type
_entity_poly.pdbx_seq_one_letter_code
_entity_poly.pdbx_strand_id
1 'polypeptide(L)'
;RPLLRPIIAICNDLYASSLAKLRQHARIVRFNRPPDVRLVKRLRDICEIEGLKADSRALTTLVGATQGDMRGCLNTLQFIKGKNQDVTENIVRAATVGMKEAETSLNVILNDLFTPMSKRRVRELGLTEPQEAFYVGRLSRELDASGALDKIAYGCFEHYPNLHTHDSNFKRYEDALEWLTTYDSFSGTIRSEREYALMPYLSYTLVPFFPLFSERGGPRVERPKSDWENYVLTRTNEEIYNTIAKAGVSSSSRGSALSYRHLTMGSIAKLEFLPLLNRIIAPPLRPVNSQIVKPEEKALLKRLVDIMVALELRFILEKTEDGSLMYRLDPPIDVFITYDAKKAQDVSVSRYAIRKMIAAEV
;
A
#
# COMPACT_ATOMS: atom_id res chain seq x y z
N ARG A 1 12.30 43.60 -8.96
CA ARG A 1 13.41 42.65 -8.69
C ARG A 1 12.79 41.40 -8.05
N PRO A 2 13.00 40.18 -8.59
CA PRO A 2 12.46 38.96 -7.97
C PRO A 2 13.12 38.74 -6.60
N LEU A 3 12.34 38.31 -5.61
CA LEU A 3 12.81 38.02 -4.25
C LEU A 3 13.64 36.72 -4.25
N LEU A 4 14.93 36.82 -3.97
CA LEU A 4 15.83 35.68 -3.80
C LEU A 4 15.84 35.22 -2.34
N ARG A 5 14.80 34.49 -1.93
CA ARG A 5 14.72 33.90 -0.58
C ARG A 5 14.73 32.38 -0.66
N PRO A 6 15.46 31.69 0.24
CA PRO A 6 15.38 30.23 0.33
C PRO A 6 13.97 29.83 0.77
N ILE A 7 13.37 28.90 0.02
CA ILE A 7 12.06 28.32 0.34
C ILE A 7 12.31 26.98 1.01
N ILE A 8 11.77 26.81 2.22
CA ILE A 8 11.81 25.54 2.95
C ILE A 8 10.39 25.00 2.99
N ALA A 9 10.17 23.83 2.37
CA ALA A 9 8.91 23.12 2.39
C ALA A 9 9.01 21.91 3.32
N ILE A 10 8.00 21.70 4.17
CA ILE A 10 7.92 20.57 5.10
C ILE A 10 6.70 19.74 4.70
N CYS A 11 6.87 18.43 4.54
CA CYS A 11 5.82 17.50 4.18
C CYS A 11 5.96 16.19 4.95
N ASN A 12 4.83 15.55 5.28
CA ASN A 12 4.81 14.24 5.92
C ASN A 12 5.04 13.10 4.90
N ASP A 13 4.53 13.27 3.68
CA ASP A 13 4.69 12.31 2.59
C ASP A 13 5.33 13.01 1.38
N LEU A 14 6.53 12.56 1.00
CA LEU A 14 7.28 13.05 -0.14
C LEU A 14 6.63 12.66 -1.49
N TYR A 15 5.85 11.58 -1.52
CA TYR A 15 5.26 11.01 -2.72
C TYR A 15 3.83 11.48 -2.96
N ALA A 16 3.32 12.43 -2.16
CA ALA A 16 2.04 13.06 -2.39
C ALA A 16 1.98 13.70 -3.80
N SER A 17 0.88 13.47 -4.52
CA SER A 17 0.68 13.93 -5.90
C SER A 17 0.82 15.45 -6.08
N SER A 18 0.48 16.22 -5.04
CA SER A 18 0.63 17.68 -4.99
C SER A 18 2.09 18.14 -5.04
N LEU A 19 3.03 17.31 -4.58
CA LEU A 19 4.46 17.63 -4.50
C LEU A 19 5.27 17.13 -5.71
N ALA A 20 4.64 16.38 -6.63
CA ALA A 20 5.32 15.77 -7.77
C ALA A 20 6.14 16.76 -8.60
N LYS A 21 5.59 17.95 -8.85
CA LYS A 21 6.24 19.04 -9.60
C LYS A 21 7.32 19.76 -8.79
N LEU A 22 7.11 19.95 -7.48
CA LEU A 22 8.06 20.65 -6.61
C LEU A 22 9.32 19.81 -6.35
N ARG A 23 9.16 18.49 -6.26
CA ARG A 23 10.22 17.52 -5.96
C ARG A 23 11.40 17.58 -6.95
N GLN A 24 11.15 17.92 -8.21
CA GLN A 24 12.20 18.06 -9.23
C GLN A 24 13.07 19.30 -9.04
N HIS A 25 12.57 20.30 -8.30
CA HIS A 25 13.23 21.60 -8.11
C HIS A 25 13.72 21.82 -6.67
N ALA A 26 13.49 20.87 -5.76
CA ALA A 26 13.80 20.99 -4.34
C ALA A 26 14.90 20.02 -3.91
N ARG A 27 15.77 20.45 -2.98
CA ARG A 27 16.70 19.55 -2.29
C ARG A 27 15.94 18.77 -1.22
N ILE A 28 15.87 17.45 -1.38
CA ILE A 28 15.14 16.57 -0.46
C ILE A 28 16.02 16.24 0.76
N VAL A 29 15.53 16.55 1.95
CA VAL A 29 16.12 16.13 3.23
C VAL A 29 15.12 15.23 3.93
N ARG A 30 15.45 13.93 4.04
CA ARG A 30 14.57 12.93 4.67
C ARG A 30 14.83 12.89 6.17
N PHE A 31 13.77 13.03 6.96
CA PHE A 31 13.81 12.85 8.41
C PHE A 31 13.34 11.44 8.73
N ASN A 32 14.20 10.65 9.36
CA ASN A 32 13.87 9.31 9.85
C ASN A 32 13.56 9.38 11.35
N ARG A 33 12.81 8.39 11.84
CA ARG A 33 12.56 8.22 13.27
C ARG A 33 13.89 8.21 14.04
N PRO A 34 14.05 9.04 15.09
CA PRO A 34 15.24 8.99 15.94
C PRO A 34 15.35 7.63 16.65
N PRO A 35 16.58 7.12 16.88
CA PRO A 35 16.76 5.91 17.68
C PRO A 35 16.20 6.08 19.10
N ASP A 36 15.46 5.07 19.58
CA ASP A 36 14.76 5.11 20.87
C ASP A 36 15.69 5.46 22.04
N VAL A 37 16.93 4.94 22.03
CA VAL A 37 17.94 5.23 23.06
C VAL A 37 18.24 6.74 23.17
N ARG A 38 18.34 7.42 22.02
CA ARG A 38 18.62 8.87 21.98
C ARG A 38 17.42 9.67 22.46
N LEU A 39 16.21 9.19 22.14
CA LEU A 39 14.97 9.83 22.57
C LEU A 39 14.78 9.69 24.09
N VAL A 40 14.97 8.48 24.65
CA VAL A 40 14.90 8.23 26.10
C VAL A 40 15.91 9.10 26.86
N LYS A 41 17.15 9.20 26.37
CA LYS A 41 18.15 10.09 26.97
C LYS A 41 17.67 11.54 26.98
N ARG A 42 17.18 12.05 25.85
CA ARG A 42 16.68 13.42 25.74
C ARG A 42 15.48 13.68 26.65
N LEU A 43 14.55 12.73 26.77
CA LEU A 43 13.40 12.85 27.66
C LEU A 43 13.83 12.87 29.12
N ARG A 44 14.83 12.07 29.51
CA ARG A 44 15.40 12.11 30.86
C ARG A 44 15.98 13.49 31.18
N ASP A 45 16.79 14.05 30.27
CA ASP A 45 17.36 15.38 30.44
C ASP A 45 16.26 16.44 30.66
N ILE A 46 15.14 16.34 29.91
CA ILE A 46 14.00 17.24 30.04
C ILE A 46 13.29 17.05 31.39
N CYS A 47 13.09 15.81 31.82
CA CYS A 47 12.50 15.51 33.13
C CYS A 47 13.34 16.07 34.28
N GLU A 48 14.68 15.95 34.21
CA GLU A 48 15.60 16.51 35.20
C GLU A 48 15.53 18.04 35.27
N ILE A 49 15.53 18.73 34.12
CA ILE A 49 15.38 20.19 34.04
C ILE A 49 14.04 20.65 34.62
N GLU A 50 12.98 19.90 34.35
CA GLU A 50 11.62 20.21 34.78
C GLU A 50 11.29 19.75 36.21
N GLY A 51 12.25 19.15 36.93
CA GLY A 51 12.06 18.63 38.29
C GLY A 51 11.09 17.45 38.40
N LEU A 52 10.88 16.72 37.30
CA LEU A 52 9.97 15.59 37.21
C LEU A 52 10.74 14.29 37.45
N LYS A 53 10.41 13.54 38.51
CA LYS A 53 11.03 12.23 38.76
C LYS A 53 10.51 11.22 37.75
N ALA A 54 11.40 10.64 36.95
CA ALA A 54 11.05 9.67 35.92
C ALA A 54 11.94 8.43 35.95
N ASP A 55 11.31 7.27 35.93
CA ASP A 55 12.01 5.99 35.76
C ASP A 55 12.43 5.78 34.30
N SER A 56 13.63 5.25 34.11
CA SER A 56 14.19 4.92 32.79
C SER A 56 13.34 3.89 32.04
N ARG A 57 12.77 2.94 32.77
CA ARG A 57 11.85 1.94 32.20
C ARG A 57 10.53 2.57 31.78
N ALA A 58 10.00 3.51 32.56
CA ALA A 58 8.80 4.27 32.21
C ALA A 58 8.99 5.11 30.93
N LEU A 59 10.13 5.80 30.80
CA LEU A 59 10.47 6.57 29.60
C LEU A 59 10.64 5.68 28.36
N THR A 60 11.24 4.50 28.51
CA THR A 60 11.36 3.52 27.42
C THR A 60 9.99 3.02 26.96
N THR A 61 9.10 2.72 27.92
CA THR A 61 7.72 2.32 27.62
C THR A 61 6.96 3.43 26.91
N LEU A 62 7.14 4.69 27.30
CA LEU A 62 6.52 5.86 26.68
C LEU A 62 6.97 6.04 25.22
N VAL A 63 8.28 5.96 24.96
CA VAL A 63 8.84 6.04 23.59
C VAL A 63 8.28 4.91 22.71
N GLY A 64 8.19 3.70 23.26
CA GLY A 64 7.60 2.57 22.56
C GLY A 64 6.10 2.72 22.32
N ALA A 65 5.37 3.42 23.19
CA ALA A 65 3.93 3.67 23.04
C ALA A 65 3.60 4.75 22.01
N THR A 66 4.48 5.75 21.88
CA THR A 66 4.33 6.88 20.95
C THR A 66 5.03 6.64 19.60
N GLN A 67 5.55 5.44 19.37
CA GLN A 67 6.29 5.06 18.16
C GLN A 67 7.46 6.01 17.82
N GLY A 68 8.12 6.55 18.85
CA GLY A 68 9.24 7.48 18.68
C GLY A 68 8.84 8.91 18.30
N ASP A 69 7.55 9.27 18.40
CA ASP A 69 7.11 10.67 18.27
C ASP A 69 7.49 11.46 19.53
N MET A 70 8.44 12.38 19.36
CA MET A 70 8.91 13.28 20.42
C MET A 70 7.80 14.20 20.91
N ARG A 71 6.92 14.70 20.04
CA ARG A 71 5.81 15.58 20.45
C ARG A 71 4.81 14.79 21.30
N GLY A 72 4.46 13.58 20.87
CA GLY A 72 3.63 12.66 21.64
C GLY A 72 4.19 12.42 23.05
N CYS A 73 5.49 12.08 23.14
CA CYS A 73 6.16 11.87 24.44
C CYS A 73 6.07 13.11 25.35
N LEU A 74 6.37 14.30 24.82
CA LEU A 74 6.37 15.53 25.61
C LEU A 74 4.98 15.90 26.10
N ASN A 75 3.95 15.75 25.27
CA ASN A 75 2.56 16.02 25.66
C ASN A 75 2.11 15.09 26.78
N THR A 76 2.47 13.81 26.73
CA THR A 76 2.16 12.85 27.80
C THR A 76 2.89 13.21 29.09
N LEU A 77 4.18 13.58 29.02
CA LEU A 77 4.94 14.02 30.20
C LEU A 77 4.38 15.32 30.80
N GLN A 78 3.98 16.27 29.96
CA GLN A 78 3.34 17.51 30.39
C GLN A 78 2.01 17.21 31.11
N PHE A 79 1.22 16.27 30.61
CA PHE A 79 -0.03 15.85 31.24
C PHE A 79 0.21 15.18 32.61
N ILE A 80 1.23 14.32 32.72
CA ILE A 80 1.60 13.68 33.99
C ILE A 80 2.08 14.73 35.01
N LYS A 81 2.93 15.67 34.58
CA LYS A 81 3.38 16.79 35.42
C LYS A 81 2.22 17.67 35.87
N GLY A 82 1.24 17.96 34.99
CA GLY A 82 0.03 18.70 35.33
C GLY A 82 -0.84 18.03 36.40
N LYS A 83 -0.72 16.70 36.56
CA LYS A 83 -1.39 15.94 37.63
C LYS A 83 -0.54 15.82 38.91
N ASN A 84 0.65 16.42 38.94
CA ASN A 84 1.59 16.35 40.05
C ASN A 84 1.97 14.92 40.45
N GLN A 85 2.14 14.04 39.47
CA GLN A 85 2.50 12.63 39.65
C GLN A 85 3.92 12.34 39.14
N ASP A 86 4.60 11.40 39.78
CA ASP A 86 5.88 10.89 39.31
C ASP A 86 5.69 9.97 38.09
N VAL A 87 6.64 10.01 37.16
CA VAL A 87 6.57 9.22 35.91
C VAL A 87 7.00 7.78 36.20
N THR A 88 6.02 6.96 36.57
CA THR A 88 6.14 5.51 36.76
C THR A 88 5.58 4.72 35.58
N GLU A 89 6.01 3.47 35.41
CA GLU A 89 5.55 2.63 34.29
C GLU A 89 4.03 2.45 34.28
N ASN A 90 3.39 2.33 35.45
CA ASN A 90 1.94 2.16 35.57
C ASN A 90 1.17 3.40 35.11
N ILE A 91 1.65 4.60 35.48
CA ILE A 91 1.03 5.86 35.08
C ILE A 91 1.23 6.11 33.59
N VAL A 92 2.41 5.80 33.05
CA VAL A 92 2.66 5.87 31.61
C VAL A 92 1.74 4.90 30.86
N ARG A 93 1.59 3.65 31.33
CA ARG A 93 0.65 2.70 30.73
C ARG A 93 -0.78 3.22 30.78
N ALA A 94 -1.25 3.71 31.92
CA ALA A 94 -2.57 4.31 32.07
C ALA A 94 -2.80 5.53 31.16
N ALA A 95 -1.77 6.37 30.99
CA ALA A 95 -1.84 7.56 30.14
C ALA A 95 -1.67 7.26 28.64
N THR A 96 -1.19 6.07 28.29
CA THR A 96 -0.97 5.61 26.90
C THR A 96 -1.97 4.53 26.46
N VAL A 97 -2.93 4.16 27.32
CA VAL A 97 -4.10 3.35 26.94
C VAL A 97 -4.79 4.04 25.76
N GLY A 98 -4.89 3.33 24.63
CA GLY A 98 -5.36 3.87 23.34
C GLY A 98 -4.27 4.25 22.32
N MET A 99 -3.05 4.66 22.73
CA MET A 99 -1.99 5.07 21.77
C MET A 99 -1.21 3.88 21.19
N LYS A 100 -0.89 2.88 22.02
CA LYS A 100 -0.10 1.70 21.62
C LYS A 100 -0.97 0.52 21.19
N GLU A 101 -2.20 0.49 21.69
CA GLU A 101 -3.11 -0.63 21.45
C GLU A 101 -3.52 -0.71 19.99
N ALA A 102 -3.75 0.40 19.28
CA ALA A 102 -4.30 0.36 17.93
C ALA A 102 -3.53 -0.53 16.92
N GLU A 103 -2.20 -0.64 16.97
CA GLU A 103 -1.45 -1.49 16.01
C GLU A 103 -1.08 -2.87 16.55
N THR A 104 -0.74 -2.99 17.84
CA THR A 104 -0.41 -4.30 18.44
C THR A 104 -1.68 -5.11 18.69
N SER A 105 -2.81 -4.44 18.98
CA SER A 105 -4.12 -5.08 19.11
C SER A 105 -4.59 -5.68 17.80
N LEU A 106 -4.35 -5.06 16.64
CA LEU A 106 -4.83 -5.58 15.36
C LEU A 106 -4.33 -7.00 15.09
N ASN A 107 -3.02 -7.23 15.21
CA ASN A 107 -2.47 -8.56 15.00
C ASN A 107 -2.92 -9.54 16.09
N VAL A 108 -3.06 -9.10 17.34
CA VAL A 108 -3.51 -9.96 18.44
C VAL A 108 -4.97 -10.38 18.25
N ILE A 109 -5.86 -9.43 17.98
CA ILE A 109 -7.29 -9.64 17.73
C ILE A 109 -7.49 -10.54 16.52
N LEU A 110 -6.72 -10.30 15.46
CA LEU A 110 -6.87 -11.07 14.25
C LEU A 110 -6.32 -12.49 14.43
N ASN A 111 -5.24 -12.69 15.21
CA ASN A 111 -4.86 -14.03 15.65
C ASN A 111 -5.93 -14.66 16.58
N ASP A 112 -6.58 -13.89 17.45
CA ASP A 112 -7.65 -14.37 18.34
C ASP A 112 -8.94 -14.73 17.54
N LEU A 113 -9.11 -14.22 16.31
CA LEU A 113 -10.16 -14.63 15.37
C LEU A 113 -9.86 -15.96 14.68
N PHE A 114 -8.59 -16.27 14.37
CA PHE A 114 -8.24 -17.49 13.61
C PHE A 114 -7.62 -18.61 14.47
N THR A 115 -7.20 -18.29 15.69
CA THR A 115 -6.58 -19.26 16.61
C THR A 115 -7.34 -19.27 17.93
N PRO A 116 -7.84 -20.44 18.38
CA PRO A 116 -8.47 -20.53 19.69
C PRO A 116 -7.44 -20.27 20.80
N MET A 117 -7.89 -19.67 21.90
CA MET A 117 -6.99 -19.33 23.01
C MET A 117 -6.28 -20.55 23.56
N SER A 118 -5.00 -20.39 23.91
CA SER A 118 -4.25 -21.47 24.57
C SER A 118 -4.87 -21.82 25.92
N LYS A 119 -4.87 -23.11 26.29
CA LYS A 119 -5.36 -23.58 27.60
C LYS A 119 -4.71 -22.85 28.79
N ARG A 120 -3.46 -22.39 28.61
CA ARG A 120 -2.74 -21.58 29.60
C ARG A 120 -3.39 -20.21 29.79
N ARG A 121 -3.72 -19.52 28.69
CA ARG A 121 -4.38 -18.21 28.71
C ARG A 121 -5.81 -18.28 29.25
N VAL A 122 -6.53 -19.37 28.94
CA VAL A 122 -7.86 -19.68 29.52
C VAL A 122 -7.76 -19.80 31.05
N ARG A 123 -6.75 -20.51 31.56
CA ARG A 123 -6.50 -20.66 33.00
C ARG A 123 -6.07 -19.37 33.68
N GLU A 124 -5.23 -18.55 33.02
CA GLU A 124 -4.79 -17.24 33.51
C GLU A 124 -5.95 -16.23 33.59
N LEU A 125 -6.92 -16.30 32.66
CA LEU A 125 -8.13 -15.48 32.67
C LEU A 125 -9.24 -16.03 33.58
N GLY A 126 -9.03 -17.20 34.20
CA GLY A 126 -10.02 -17.84 35.07
C GLY A 126 -11.29 -18.30 34.34
N LEU A 127 -11.21 -18.49 33.02
CA LEU A 127 -12.37 -18.86 32.20
C LEU A 127 -12.65 -20.37 32.34
N THR A 128 -13.90 -20.74 32.63
CA THR A 128 -14.36 -22.14 32.60
C THR A 128 -14.71 -22.56 31.16
N GLU A 129 -14.62 -23.86 30.81
CA GLU A 129 -14.95 -24.38 29.46
C GLU A 129 -16.27 -23.85 28.83
N PRO A 130 -17.38 -23.62 29.55
CA PRO A 130 -18.59 -22.98 28.98
C PRO A 130 -18.41 -21.51 28.58
N GLN A 131 -17.38 -20.80 29.06
CA GLN A 131 -17.11 -19.41 28.71
C GLN A 131 -16.37 -19.26 27.37
N GLU A 132 -15.74 -20.34 26.88
CA GLU A 132 -15.23 -20.39 25.49
C GLU A 132 -16.39 -20.32 24.48
N ALA A 133 -17.57 -20.83 24.84
CA ALA A 133 -18.79 -20.72 24.02
C ALA A 133 -19.35 -19.29 23.95
N PHE A 134 -19.06 -18.43 24.93
CA PHE A 134 -19.42 -17.01 24.92
C PHE A 134 -18.39 -16.13 24.17
N TYR A 135 -17.71 -16.69 23.16
CA TYR A 135 -16.71 -15.99 22.36
C TYR A 135 -17.26 -14.74 21.68
N VAL A 136 -18.54 -14.74 21.29
CA VAL A 136 -19.18 -13.65 20.54
C VAL A 136 -19.06 -12.32 21.29
N GLY A 137 -19.46 -12.29 22.56
CA GLY A 137 -19.46 -11.06 23.36
C GLY A 137 -18.06 -10.58 23.78
N ARG A 138 -17.06 -11.48 23.75
CA ARG A 138 -15.66 -11.14 24.00
C ARG A 138 -15.01 -10.56 22.75
N LEU A 139 -15.11 -11.29 21.63
CA LEU A 139 -14.55 -10.88 20.35
C LEU A 139 -15.19 -9.58 19.86
N SER A 140 -16.50 -9.39 20.01
CA SER A 140 -17.14 -8.13 19.61
C SER A 140 -16.57 -6.93 20.37
N ARG A 141 -16.36 -7.05 21.68
CA ARG A 141 -15.72 -5.99 22.51
C ARG A 141 -14.27 -5.74 22.12
N GLU A 142 -13.50 -6.80 21.86
CA GLU A 142 -12.11 -6.68 21.41
C GLU A 142 -12.03 -6.00 20.03
N LEU A 143 -12.92 -6.36 19.11
CA LEU A 143 -13.07 -5.74 17.80
C LEU A 143 -13.45 -4.26 17.90
N ASP A 144 -14.44 -3.92 18.72
CA ASP A 144 -14.87 -2.53 18.94
C ASP A 144 -13.75 -1.68 19.57
N ALA A 145 -12.99 -2.26 20.52
CA ALA A 145 -11.87 -1.59 21.17
C ALA A 145 -10.70 -1.31 20.22
N SER A 146 -10.56 -2.04 19.11
CA SER A 146 -9.50 -1.82 18.12
C SER A 146 -9.60 -0.47 17.41
N GLY A 147 -10.83 0.06 17.26
CA GLY A 147 -11.12 1.27 16.49
C GLY A 147 -10.76 1.19 15.00
N ALA A 148 -10.37 0.01 14.48
CA ALA A 148 -9.85 -0.17 13.13
C ALA A 148 -10.41 -1.47 12.48
N LEU A 149 -11.73 -1.59 12.51
CA LEU A 149 -12.48 -2.73 11.96
C LEU A 149 -12.19 -2.98 10.47
N ASP A 150 -12.01 -1.92 9.68
CA ASP A 150 -11.71 -2.06 8.24
C ASP A 150 -10.42 -2.83 8.00
N LYS A 151 -9.37 -2.54 8.79
CA LYS A 151 -8.08 -3.25 8.69
C LYS A 151 -8.21 -4.72 9.08
N ILE A 152 -9.09 -5.02 10.03
CA ILE A 152 -9.36 -6.39 10.46
C ILE A 152 -10.13 -7.13 9.35
N ALA A 153 -11.15 -6.50 8.75
CA ALA A 153 -11.89 -7.07 7.63
C ALA A 153 -10.97 -7.38 6.44
N TYR A 154 -10.05 -6.47 6.09
CA TYR A 154 -9.04 -6.74 5.05
C TYR A 154 -8.11 -7.89 5.41
N GLY A 155 -7.70 -7.99 6.69
CA GLY A 155 -6.92 -9.14 7.12
C GLY A 155 -7.71 -10.44 7.10
N CYS A 156 -9.00 -10.43 7.44
CA CYS A 156 -9.85 -11.60 7.27
C CYS A 156 -9.91 -12.01 5.78
N PHE A 157 -10.08 -11.05 4.87
CA PHE A 157 -10.11 -11.28 3.43
C PHE A 157 -8.79 -11.82 2.85
N GLU A 158 -7.64 -11.37 3.35
CA GLU A 158 -6.33 -11.86 2.89
C GLU A 158 -6.02 -13.27 3.40
N HIS A 159 -6.48 -13.61 4.61
CA HIS A 159 -6.06 -14.84 5.30
C HIS A 159 -7.01 -16.01 5.13
N TYR A 160 -8.32 -15.79 4.94
CA TYR A 160 -9.29 -16.88 4.78
C TYR A 160 -8.99 -17.88 3.65
N PRO A 161 -8.41 -17.51 2.48
CA PRO A 161 -8.14 -18.47 1.40
C PRO A 161 -6.98 -19.43 1.72
N ASN A 162 -6.10 -19.04 2.65
CA ASN A 162 -4.90 -19.81 3.01
C ASN A 162 -5.17 -20.86 4.10
N LEU A 163 -6.36 -20.84 4.69
CA LEU A 163 -6.78 -21.74 5.78
C LEU A 163 -7.64 -22.86 5.21
N HIS A 164 -7.58 -24.07 5.77
CA HIS A 164 -8.40 -25.21 5.34
C HIS A 164 -8.35 -25.51 3.81
N THR A 165 -7.15 -25.48 3.22
CA THR A 165 -6.90 -25.68 1.78
C THR A 165 -7.35 -27.05 1.22
N HIS A 166 -7.71 -28.00 2.09
CA HIS A 166 -8.13 -29.35 1.72
C HIS A 166 -9.62 -29.62 1.96
N ASP A 167 -10.44 -28.58 2.13
CA ASP A 167 -11.88 -28.75 2.26
C ASP A 167 -12.51 -29.14 0.90
N SER A 168 -13.23 -30.26 0.87
CA SER A 168 -13.94 -30.73 -0.32
C SER A 168 -15.18 -29.89 -0.61
N ASN A 169 -15.72 -29.21 0.41
CA ASN A 169 -16.95 -28.44 0.32
C ASN A 169 -16.63 -26.96 0.54
N PHE A 170 -16.73 -26.15 -0.52
CA PHE A 170 -16.42 -24.70 -0.46
C PHE A 170 -17.36 -23.88 0.44
N LYS A 171 -18.33 -24.52 1.09
CA LYS A 171 -19.34 -23.89 1.95
C LYS A 171 -18.76 -22.92 3.00
N ARG A 172 -17.66 -23.27 3.67
CA ARG A 172 -17.03 -22.37 4.66
C ARG A 172 -16.59 -21.04 4.04
N TYR A 173 -16.06 -21.09 2.83
CA TYR A 173 -15.62 -19.92 2.08
C TYR A 173 -16.82 -19.11 1.57
N GLU A 174 -17.90 -19.76 1.16
CA GLU A 174 -19.16 -19.10 0.79
C GLU A 174 -19.75 -18.34 1.98
N ASP A 175 -19.89 -19.00 3.14
CA ASP A 175 -20.39 -18.39 4.37
C ASP A 175 -19.52 -17.18 4.78
N ALA A 176 -18.19 -17.31 4.68
CA ALA A 176 -17.26 -16.22 4.99
C ALA A 176 -17.40 -15.01 4.05
N LEU A 177 -17.60 -15.27 2.75
CA LEU A 177 -17.82 -14.23 1.75
C LEU A 177 -19.15 -13.51 1.96
N GLU A 178 -20.20 -14.22 2.37
CA GLU A 178 -21.48 -13.60 2.72
C GLU A 178 -21.34 -12.63 3.89
N TRP A 179 -20.59 -13.01 4.93
CA TRP A 179 -20.28 -12.13 6.07
C TRP A 179 -19.45 -10.91 5.67
N LEU A 180 -18.42 -11.07 4.82
CA LEU A 180 -17.62 -9.93 4.33
C LEU A 180 -18.42 -9.00 3.41
N THR A 181 -19.31 -9.54 2.58
CA THR A 181 -20.19 -8.75 1.72
C THR A 181 -21.18 -7.94 2.56
N THR A 182 -21.67 -8.53 3.65
CA THR A 182 -22.52 -7.84 4.63
C THR A 182 -21.76 -6.72 5.34
N TYR A 183 -20.50 -6.96 5.74
CA TYR A 183 -19.62 -5.93 6.31
C TYR A 183 -19.41 -4.77 5.31
N ASP A 184 -19.10 -5.07 4.05
CA ASP A 184 -18.87 -4.05 3.03
C ASP A 184 -20.13 -3.23 2.75
N SER A 185 -21.29 -3.89 2.67
CA SER A 185 -22.58 -3.22 2.51
C SER A 185 -22.87 -2.27 3.68
N PHE A 186 -22.67 -2.71 4.92
CA PHE A 186 -22.87 -1.87 6.11
C PHE A 186 -21.88 -0.71 6.17
N SER A 187 -20.59 -0.97 5.92
CA SER A 187 -19.55 0.06 5.88
C SER A 187 -19.82 1.08 4.76
N GLY A 188 -20.29 0.61 3.60
CA GLY A 188 -20.73 1.42 2.48
C GLY A 188 -21.87 2.38 2.87
N THR A 189 -22.96 1.85 3.42
CA THR A 189 -24.13 2.65 3.86
C THR A 189 -23.76 3.66 4.95
N ILE A 190 -22.92 3.27 5.92
CA ILE A 190 -22.43 4.19 6.96
C ILE A 190 -21.69 5.38 6.33
N ARG A 191 -20.89 5.14 5.29
CA ARG A 191 -20.10 6.19 4.63
C ARG A 191 -20.91 7.02 3.64
N SER A 192 -21.83 6.41 2.89
CA SER A 192 -22.65 7.10 1.86
C SER A 192 -23.82 7.87 2.47
N GLU A 193 -24.59 7.24 3.35
CA GLU A 193 -25.85 7.76 3.91
C GLU A 193 -25.68 8.38 5.30
N ARG A 194 -24.53 8.15 5.96
CA ARG A 194 -24.24 8.60 7.34
C ARG A 194 -25.16 7.98 8.39
N GLU A 195 -25.64 6.77 8.13
CA GLU A 195 -26.46 6.02 9.07
C GLU A 195 -25.57 5.29 10.10
N TYR A 196 -25.21 6.00 11.18
CA TYR A 196 -24.31 5.47 12.20
C TYR A 196 -24.97 4.43 13.14
N ALA A 197 -26.29 4.22 13.05
CA ALA A 197 -26.96 3.17 13.83
C ALA A 197 -26.44 1.75 13.49
N LEU A 198 -25.87 1.58 12.30
CA LEU A 198 -25.28 0.31 11.86
C LEU A 198 -23.89 0.03 12.46
N MET A 199 -23.22 1.04 13.02
CA MET A 199 -21.84 0.92 13.52
C MET A 199 -21.64 -0.18 14.57
N PRO A 200 -22.56 -0.38 15.55
CA PRO A 200 -22.42 -1.46 16.54
C PRO A 200 -22.58 -2.87 15.97
N TYR A 201 -23.12 -3.01 14.76
CA TYR A 201 -23.33 -4.31 14.12
C TYR A 201 -22.09 -4.79 13.35
N LEU A 202 -21.17 -3.88 13.01
CA LEU A 202 -19.98 -4.21 12.21
C LEU A 202 -19.11 -5.27 12.87
N SER A 203 -18.87 -5.18 14.18
CA SER A 203 -18.04 -6.17 14.90
C SER A 203 -18.64 -7.57 14.82
N TYR A 204 -19.97 -7.69 14.88
CA TYR A 204 -20.66 -8.98 14.79
C TYR A 204 -20.54 -9.65 13.41
N THR A 205 -20.31 -8.91 12.34
CA THR A 205 -20.10 -9.51 11.01
C THR A 205 -18.74 -10.20 10.87
N LEU A 206 -17.75 -9.82 11.69
CA LEU A 206 -16.41 -10.41 11.66
C LEU A 206 -16.22 -11.56 12.65
N VAL A 207 -17.03 -11.62 13.70
CA VAL A 207 -17.02 -12.72 14.70
C VAL A 207 -17.19 -14.13 14.09
N PRO A 208 -18.03 -14.36 13.06
CA PRO A 208 -18.21 -15.66 12.41
C PRO A 208 -16.94 -16.27 11.81
N PHE A 209 -15.88 -15.48 11.57
CA PHE A 209 -14.60 -16.00 11.12
C PHE A 209 -13.98 -16.98 12.14
N PHE A 210 -14.27 -16.82 13.43
CA PHE A 210 -13.80 -17.71 14.47
C PHE A 210 -14.30 -19.15 14.34
N PRO A 211 -15.62 -19.43 14.36
CA PRO A 211 -16.10 -20.80 14.16
C PRO A 211 -15.82 -21.36 12.75
N LEU A 212 -15.68 -20.50 11.72
CA LEU A 212 -15.45 -20.96 10.34
C LEU A 212 -14.01 -21.41 10.08
N PHE A 213 -13.01 -20.73 10.66
CA PHE A 213 -11.59 -20.94 10.34
C PHE A 213 -10.68 -21.13 11.55
N SER A 214 -11.21 -21.34 12.76
CA SER A 214 -10.37 -21.55 13.94
C SER A 214 -9.61 -22.88 13.87
N GLU A 215 -8.27 -22.79 13.83
CA GLU A 215 -7.40 -23.96 13.83
C GLU A 215 -6.35 -23.90 14.95
N ARG A 216 -6.20 -25.02 15.69
CA ARG A 216 -5.20 -25.12 16.75
C ARG A 216 -3.81 -25.32 16.13
N GLY A 217 -2.99 -24.27 16.17
CA GLY A 217 -1.64 -24.30 15.61
C GLY A 217 -1.55 -23.87 14.15
N GLY A 218 -2.59 -23.20 13.64
CA GLY A 218 -2.59 -22.61 12.31
C GLY A 218 -1.50 -21.53 12.12
N PRO A 219 -1.23 -21.14 10.86
CA PRO A 219 -0.28 -20.09 10.56
C PRO A 219 -0.70 -18.78 11.24
N ARG A 220 0.27 -18.11 11.88
CA ARG A 220 0.01 -16.80 12.48
C ARG A 220 -0.32 -15.80 11.39
N VAL A 221 -1.30 -14.97 11.66
CA VAL A 221 -1.67 -13.97 10.69
C VAL A 221 -0.62 -12.87 10.64
N GLU A 222 -0.06 -12.68 9.45
CA GLU A 222 0.78 -11.55 9.11
C GLU A 222 -0.05 -10.30 8.82
N ARG A 223 0.61 -9.14 8.96
CA ARG A 223 0.01 -7.84 8.66
C ARG A 223 -0.57 -7.84 7.23
N PRO A 224 -1.84 -7.40 7.04
CA PRO A 224 -2.42 -7.24 5.71
C PRO A 224 -1.62 -6.23 4.90
N LYS A 225 -1.12 -6.65 3.74
CA LYS A 225 -0.31 -5.82 2.82
C LYS A 225 -0.91 -5.75 1.43
N SER A 226 -1.66 -6.79 1.05
CA SER A 226 -2.17 -6.97 -0.30
C SER A 226 -3.03 -5.80 -0.78
N ASP A 227 -3.92 -5.28 0.07
CA ASP A 227 -4.80 -4.16 -0.27
C ASP A 227 -4.02 -2.88 -0.61
N TRP A 228 -3.05 -2.50 0.24
CA TRP A 228 -2.23 -1.32 0.00
C TRP A 228 -1.34 -1.48 -1.24
N GLU A 229 -0.73 -2.65 -1.42
CA GLU A 229 0.07 -2.95 -2.61
C GLU A 229 -0.77 -2.87 -3.88
N ASN A 230 -1.96 -3.47 -3.89
CA ASN A 230 -2.91 -3.42 -5.00
C ASN A 230 -3.44 -2.01 -5.27
N TYR A 231 -3.72 -1.23 -4.22
CA TYR A 231 -4.13 0.16 -4.35
C TYR A 231 -3.04 1.02 -5.00
N VAL A 232 -1.79 0.90 -4.52
CA VAL A 232 -0.64 1.60 -5.09
C VAL A 232 -0.44 1.18 -6.54
N LEU A 233 -0.46 -0.12 -6.83
CA LEU A 233 -0.33 -0.65 -8.20
C LEU A 233 -1.43 -0.11 -9.13
N THR A 234 -2.69 -0.15 -8.68
CA THR A 234 -3.83 0.36 -9.45
C THR A 234 -3.66 1.84 -9.75
N ARG A 235 -3.28 2.63 -8.74
CA ARG A 235 -3.06 4.07 -8.89
C ARG A 235 -1.91 4.38 -9.86
N THR A 236 -0.79 3.64 -9.77
CA THR A 236 0.31 3.78 -10.72
C THR A 236 -0.12 3.42 -12.14
N ASN A 237 -0.91 2.36 -12.31
CA ASN A 237 -1.45 1.95 -13.61
C ASN A 237 -2.41 3.01 -14.17
N GLU A 238 -3.25 3.60 -13.34
CA GLU A 238 -4.14 4.71 -13.73
C GLU A 238 -3.39 5.95 -14.18
N GLU A 239 -2.26 6.30 -13.56
CA GLU A 239 -1.41 7.40 -14.01
C GLU A 239 -0.83 7.12 -15.41
N ILE A 240 -0.42 5.89 -15.68
CA ILE A 240 0.05 5.46 -17.01
C ILE A 240 -1.10 5.56 -18.03
N TYR A 241 -2.28 5.03 -17.71
CA TYR A 241 -3.47 5.13 -18.56
C TYR A 241 -3.82 6.59 -18.88
N ASN A 242 -3.81 7.46 -17.88
CA ASN A 242 -4.12 8.88 -18.04
C ASN A 242 -3.08 9.60 -18.90
N THR A 243 -1.82 9.19 -18.85
CA THR A 243 -0.76 9.80 -19.67
C THR A 243 -0.94 9.42 -21.14
N ILE A 244 -1.26 8.16 -21.43
CA ILE A 244 -1.49 7.70 -22.81
C ILE A 244 -2.80 8.26 -23.38
N ALA A 245 -3.86 8.34 -22.57
CA ALA A 245 -5.11 8.97 -22.97
C ALA A 245 -4.91 10.46 -23.31
N LYS A 246 -4.07 11.18 -22.53
CA LYS A 246 -3.70 12.57 -22.84
C LYS A 246 -2.85 12.69 -24.09
N ALA A 247 -1.92 11.77 -24.34
CA ALA A 247 -1.14 11.73 -25.57
C ALA A 247 -2.05 11.54 -26.80
N GLY A 248 -2.98 10.59 -26.76
CA GLY A 248 -3.94 10.35 -27.84
C GLY A 248 -4.87 11.55 -28.12
N VAL A 249 -5.11 12.41 -27.12
CA VAL A 249 -5.88 13.66 -27.27
C VAL A 249 -5.02 14.82 -27.75
N SER A 250 -3.78 14.96 -27.25
CA SER A 250 -2.89 16.10 -27.53
C SER A 250 -2.19 16.00 -28.89
N SER A 251 -1.91 14.79 -29.35
CA SER A 251 -1.31 14.54 -30.66
C SER A 251 -2.27 14.74 -31.85
N SER A 252 -3.53 15.13 -31.60
CA SER A 252 -4.55 15.47 -32.62
C SER A 252 -4.17 16.63 -33.56
N SER A 253 -3.06 17.33 -33.30
CA SER A 253 -2.47 18.32 -34.23
C SER A 253 -1.59 17.71 -35.33
N ARG A 254 -1.20 16.43 -35.22
CA ARG A 254 -0.42 15.70 -36.24
C ARG A 254 -1.37 14.69 -36.90
N GLY A 255 -1.70 14.89 -38.18
CA GLY A 255 -2.82 14.26 -38.90
C GLY A 255 -2.97 12.72 -38.86
N SER A 256 -2.04 11.96 -38.29
CA SER A 256 -2.16 10.50 -38.08
C SER A 256 -2.73 10.09 -36.71
N ALA A 257 -2.77 10.99 -35.71
CA ALA A 257 -3.20 10.63 -34.36
C ALA A 257 -4.72 10.53 -34.20
N LEU A 258 -5.50 11.14 -35.10
CA LEU A 258 -6.97 11.07 -35.10
C LEU A 258 -7.48 9.64 -35.30
N SER A 259 -6.72 8.79 -35.99
CA SER A 259 -7.09 7.40 -36.28
C SER A 259 -7.10 6.50 -35.04
N TYR A 260 -6.35 6.84 -33.98
CA TYR A 260 -6.17 5.97 -32.81
C TYR A 260 -6.94 6.42 -31.56
N ARG A 261 -7.65 7.56 -31.62
CA ARG A 261 -8.35 8.15 -30.48
C ARG A 261 -9.37 7.20 -29.84
N HIS A 262 -10.07 6.40 -30.65
CA HIS A 262 -11.04 5.42 -30.18
C HIS A 262 -10.39 4.26 -29.41
N LEU A 263 -9.13 3.93 -29.71
CA LEU A 263 -8.36 2.88 -29.03
C LEU A 263 -7.74 3.36 -27.72
N THR A 264 -7.49 4.67 -27.60
CA THR A 264 -6.87 5.28 -26.41
C THR A 264 -7.88 5.76 -25.36
N MET A 265 -9.18 5.49 -25.55
CA MET A 265 -10.27 5.97 -24.68
C MET A 265 -10.98 4.81 -23.96
N GLY A 266 -11.42 5.08 -22.73
CA GLY A 266 -12.36 4.23 -22.00
C GLY A 266 -11.82 2.85 -21.60
N SER A 267 -12.72 1.86 -21.56
CA SER A 267 -12.42 0.47 -21.22
C SER A 267 -11.61 -0.26 -22.30
N ILE A 268 -11.80 0.10 -23.57
CA ILE A 268 -11.10 -0.47 -24.73
C ILE A 268 -9.58 -0.26 -24.60
N ALA A 269 -9.17 0.93 -24.17
CA ALA A 269 -7.77 1.23 -23.90
C ALA A 269 -7.16 0.28 -22.85
N LYS A 270 -7.91 0.04 -21.76
CA LYS A 270 -7.45 -0.75 -20.61
C LYS A 270 -7.42 -2.25 -20.90
N LEU A 271 -8.45 -2.78 -21.56
CA LEU A 271 -8.66 -4.23 -21.71
C LEU A 271 -8.09 -4.79 -23.02
N GLU A 272 -8.07 -4.01 -24.10
CA GLU A 272 -7.77 -4.52 -25.44
C GLU A 272 -6.49 -3.90 -26.03
N PHE A 273 -6.38 -2.57 -26.00
CA PHE A 273 -5.33 -1.88 -26.76
C PHE A 273 -3.98 -1.89 -26.05
N LEU A 274 -3.91 -1.45 -24.79
CA LEU A 274 -2.64 -1.27 -24.08
C LEU A 274 -1.87 -2.56 -23.77
N PRO A 275 -2.53 -3.68 -23.39
CA PRO A 275 -1.84 -4.96 -23.27
C PRO A 275 -1.19 -5.41 -24.58
N LEU A 276 -1.82 -5.12 -25.72
CA LEU A 276 -1.30 -5.48 -27.04
C LEU A 276 -0.27 -4.49 -27.58
N LEU A 277 -0.24 -3.26 -27.06
CA LEU A 277 0.66 -2.20 -27.52
C LEU A 277 2.14 -2.59 -27.36
N ASN A 278 2.49 -3.28 -26.27
CA ASN A 278 3.86 -3.78 -26.07
C ASN A 278 4.28 -4.77 -27.18
N ARG A 279 3.35 -5.59 -27.69
CA ARG A 279 3.60 -6.49 -28.82
C ARG A 279 3.70 -5.74 -30.15
N ILE A 280 2.91 -4.67 -30.33
CA ILE A 280 2.98 -3.81 -31.53
C ILE A 280 4.33 -3.10 -31.62
N ILE A 281 4.87 -2.67 -30.48
CA ILE A 281 6.15 -1.93 -30.40
C ILE A 281 7.37 -2.85 -30.43
N ALA A 282 7.17 -4.17 -30.24
CA ALA A 282 8.21 -5.19 -30.32
C ALA A 282 8.07 -6.09 -31.57
N PRO A 283 8.16 -5.54 -32.80
CA PRO A 283 8.22 -6.38 -33.99
C PRO A 283 9.53 -7.21 -33.99
N PRO A 284 9.54 -8.41 -34.60
CA PRO A 284 10.71 -9.27 -34.67
C PRO A 284 11.75 -8.71 -35.65
N LEU A 285 12.45 -7.65 -35.25
CA LEU A 285 13.56 -7.06 -36.00
C LEU A 285 14.86 -7.75 -35.59
N ARG A 286 15.65 -8.17 -36.58
CA ARG A 286 17.01 -8.66 -36.35
C ARG A 286 17.93 -7.45 -36.22
N PRO A 287 18.86 -7.39 -35.23
CA PRO A 287 19.83 -6.31 -35.18
C PRO A 287 20.86 -6.54 -36.29
N VAL A 288 20.55 -6.03 -37.48
CA VAL A 288 21.53 -5.91 -38.56
C VAL A 288 22.16 -4.53 -38.45
N ASN A 289 23.48 -4.43 -38.68
CA ASN A 289 24.19 -3.16 -38.71
C ASN A 289 23.41 -2.13 -39.53
N SER A 290 23.35 -0.88 -39.07
CA SER A 290 22.57 0.23 -39.68
C SER A 290 22.80 0.44 -41.18
N GLN A 291 23.88 -0.13 -41.72
CA GLN A 291 24.28 -0.06 -43.12
C GLN A 291 23.68 -1.17 -44.02
N ILE A 292 23.11 -2.24 -43.45
CA ILE A 292 22.58 -3.41 -44.18
C ILE A 292 21.15 -3.71 -43.72
N VAL A 293 20.27 -2.72 -43.79
CA VAL A 293 18.84 -2.90 -43.47
C VAL A 293 18.10 -3.20 -44.77
N LYS A 294 17.36 -4.31 -44.82
CA LYS A 294 16.51 -4.63 -45.98
C LYS A 294 15.46 -3.53 -46.16
N PRO A 295 15.05 -3.17 -47.39
CA PRO A 295 14.06 -2.12 -47.62
C PRO A 295 12.73 -2.39 -46.88
N GLU A 296 12.36 -3.66 -46.70
CA GLU A 296 11.19 -4.10 -45.91
C GLU A 296 11.33 -3.81 -44.41
N GLU A 297 12.51 -4.06 -43.82
CA GLU A 297 12.80 -3.79 -42.41
C GLU A 297 12.83 -2.28 -42.13
N LYS A 298 13.29 -1.47 -43.10
CA LYS A 298 13.26 -0.01 -43.01
C LYS A 298 11.84 0.55 -43.05
N ALA A 299 10.97 0.00 -43.88
CA ALA A 299 9.55 0.37 -43.90
C ALA A 299 8.84 0.01 -42.59
N LEU A 300 9.19 -1.15 -42.00
CA LEU A 300 8.67 -1.59 -40.71
C LEU A 300 9.13 -0.66 -39.58
N LEU A 301 10.42 -0.29 -39.55
CA LEU A 301 10.98 0.65 -38.57
C LEU A 301 10.30 2.02 -38.66
N LYS A 302 10.10 2.55 -39.87
CA LYS A 302 9.39 3.82 -40.08
C LYS A 302 7.96 3.76 -39.51
N ARG A 303 7.22 2.69 -39.80
CA ARG A 303 5.87 2.49 -39.26
C ARG A 303 5.88 2.41 -37.73
N LEU A 304 6.89 1.78 -37.15
CA LEU A 304 7.05 1.70 -35.69
C LEU A 304 7.30 3.08 -35.08
N VAL A 305 8.21 3.87 -35.67
CA VAL A 305 8.49 5.25 -35.26
C VAL A 305 7.25 6.12 -35.37
N ASP A 306 6.50 6.02 -36.47
CA ASP A 306 5.24 6.76 -36.66
C ASP A 306 4.20 6.43 -35.56
N ILE A 307 4.08 5.15 -35.16
CA ILE A 307 3.20 4.71 -34.07
C ILE A 307 3.68 5.25 -32.72
N MET A 308 4.99 5.18 -32.44
CA MET A 308 5.56 5.66 -31.19
C MET A 308 5.43 7.18 -31.05
N VAL A 309 5.64 7.92 -32.14
CA VAL A 309 5.44 9.38 -32.19
C VAL A 309 3.96 9.73 -32.02
N ALA A 310 3.04 8.98 -32.63
CA ALA A 310 1.60 9.24 -32.52
C ALA A 310 1.04 8.98 -31.10
N LEU A 311 1.67 8.08 -30.34
CA LEU A 311 1.30 7.74 -28.96
C LEU A 311 2.19 8.43 -27.91
N GLU A 312 3.08 9.33 -28.34
CA GLU A 312 4.06 10.06 -27.51
C GLU A 312 4.96 9.16 -26.64
N LEU A 313 5.24 7.95 -27.12
CA LEU A 313 6.08 6.97 -26.43
C LEU A 313 7.56 7.25 -26.72
N ARG A 314 8.37 7.34 -25.67
CA ARG A 314 9.80 7.61 -25.78
C ARG A 314 10.62 6.54 -25.06
N PHE A 315 11.82 6.26 -25.56
CA PHE A 315 12.80 5.45 -24.85
C PHE A 315 13.79 6.36 -24.11
N ILE A 316 13.74 6.33 -22.78
CA ILE A 316 14.66 7.09 -21.92
C ILE A 316 15.79 6.17 -21.47
N LEU A 317 17.02 6.67 -21.53
CA LEU A 317 18.19 5.98 -21.01
C LEU A 317 18.25 6.16 -19.49
N GLU A 318 18.02 5.09 -18.74
CA GLU A 318 18.10 5.10 -17.28
C GLU A 318 19.26 4.20 -16.81
N LYS A 319 19.96 4.61 -15.75
CA LYS A 319 20.98 3.79 -15.09
C LYS A 319 20.29 3.00 -14.00
N THR A 320 20.27 1.68 -14.12
CA THR A 320 19.77 0.77 -13.07
C THR A 320 20.68 0.84 -11.84
N GLU A 321 20.18 0.40 -10.67
CA GLU A 321 20.91 0.42 -9.39
C GLU A 321 22.25 -0.34 -9.46
N ASP A 322 22.37 -1.30 -10.38
CA ASP A 322 23.60 -2.08 -10.67
C ASP A 322 24.60 -1.37 -11.62
N GLY A 323 24.32 -0.14 -12.06
CA GLY A 323 25.19 0.65 -12.94
C GLY A 323 25.12 0.31 -14.44
N SER A 324 24.28 -0.65 -14.83
CA SER A 324 23.98 -0.97 -16.23
C SER A 324 23.07 0.08 -16.87
N LEU A 325 23.21 0.30 -18.19
CA LEU A 325 22.37 1.23 -18.96
C LEU A 325 21.20 0.48 -19.58
N MET A 326 19.97 0.84 -19.22
CA MET A 326 18.76 0.24 -19.78
C MET A 326 17.86 1.33 -20.41
N TYR A 327 17.35 1.06 -21.62
CA TYR A 327 16.33 1.91 -22.23
C TYR A 327 14.96 1.51 -21.67
N ARG A 328 14.36 2.40 -20.88
CA ARG A 328 13.00 2.26 -20.34
C ARG A 328 12.02 3.03 -21.20
N LEU A 329 10.82 2.50 -21.38
CA LEU A 329 9.75 3.22 -22.08
C LEU A 329 9.10 4.25 -21.14
N ASP A 330 8.85 5.45 -21.66
CA ASP A 330 8.07 6.50 -21.00
C ASP A 330 6.89 6.87 -21.91
N PRO A 331 5.63 6.67 -21.48
CA PRO A 331 5.18 6.03 -20.23
C PRO A 331 5.51 4.51 -20.16
N PRO A 332 5.66 3.92 -18.96
CA PRO A 332 6.03 2.51 -18.79
C PRO A 332 4.85 1.56 -19.08
N ILE A 333 4.64 1.22 -20.35
CA ILE A 333 3.58 0.26 -20.78
C ILE A 333 3.97 -1.21 -20.61
N ASP A 334 5.24 -1.47 -20.33
CA ASP A 334 5.81 -2.81 -20.08
C ASP A 334 5.35 -3.42 -18.76
N VAL A 335 4.68 -2.63 -17.92
CA VAL A 335 4.04 -3.06 -16.66
C VAL A 335 2.76 -3.87 -16.92
N PHE A 336 2.11 -3.70 -18.07
CA PHE A 336 0.83 -4.36 -18.35
C PHE A 336 1.01 -5.84 -18.73
N ILE A 337 0.15 -6.69 -18.17
CA ILE A 337 0.11 -8.13 -18.43
C ILE A 337 -0.84 -8.42 -19.59
N THR A 338 -0.45 -9.30 -20.50
CA THR A 338 -1.35 -9.83 -21.54
C THR A 338 -2.17 -11.01 -21.01
N TYR A 339 -3.46 -11.07 -21.33
CA TYR A 339 -4.41 -12.11 -20.87
C TYR A 339 -4.02 -13.57 -21.26
N ASP A 340 -3.05 -13.77 -22.15
CA ASP A 340 -2.56 -15.10 -22.60
C ASP A 340 -1.64 -15.80 -21.58
N ALA A 341 -1.71 -15.44 -20.30
CA ALA A 341 -0.84 -15.89 -19.19
C ALA A 341 0.68 -15.73 -19.38
N LYS A 342 1.13 -15.24 -20.55
CA LYS A 342 2.49 -14.82 -20.84
C LYS A 342 2.75 -13.46 -20.23
N LYS A 343 3.81 -13.33 -19.44
CA LYS A 343 4.21 -12.04 -18.86
C LYS A 343 4.72 -11.13 -19.98
N ALA A 344 4.72 -9.81 -19.76
CA ALA A 344 5.37 -8.86 -20.67
C ALA A 344 6.87 -9.19 -20.94
N GLN A 345 7.48 -9.99 -20.05
CA GLN A 345 8.83 -10.54 -20.17
C GLN A 345 8.98 -11.65 -21.24
N ASP A 346 7.88 -12.32 -21.60
CA ASP A 346 7.84 -13.37 -22.63
C ASP A 346 7.63 -12.79 -24.05
N VAL A 347 7.23 -11.52 -24.14
CA VAL A 347 7.28 -10.76 -25.39
C VAL A 347 8.74 -10.41 -25.62
N SER A 348 9.34 -10.95 -26.69
CA SER A 348 10.76 -10.80 -27.02
C SER A 348 11.19 -9.35 -26.85
N VAL A 349 11.90 -9.06 -25.75
CA VAL A 349 12.34 -7.71 -25.41
C VAL A 349 13.16 -7.21 -26.59
N SER A 350 12.70 -6.12 -27.24
CA SER A 350 13.45 -5.50 -28.33
C SER A 350 14.88 -5.25 -27.85
N ARG A 351 15.87 -5.87 -28.51
CA ARG A 351 17.28 -5.80 -28.09
C ARG A 351 17.74 -4.34 -27.94
N TYR A 352 18.64 -4.06 -27.01
CA TYR A 352 19.18 -2.72 -26.70
C TYR A 352 19.55 -1.91 -27.97
N ALA A 353 20.16 -2.56 -28.97
CA ALA A 353 20.51 -1.94 -30.24
C ALA A 353 19.30 -1.37 -31.02
N ILE A 354 18.16 -2.06 -30.98
CA ILE A 354 16.92 -1.64 -31.65
C ILE A 354 16.30 -0.46 -30.91
N ARG A 355 16.26 -0.50 -29.56
CA ARG A 355 15.81 0.64 -28.75
C ARG A 355 16.67 1.88 -28.96
N LYS A 356 17.99 1.70 -29.11
CA LYS A 356 18.92 2.79 -29.41
C LYS A 356 18.67 3.40 -30.80
N MET A 357 18.38 2.59 -31.82
CA MET A 357 18.04 3.11 -33.16
C MET A 357 16.72 3.87 -33.15
N ILE A 358 15.69 3.33 -32.48
CA ILE A 358 14.39 3.99 -32.37
C ILE A 358 14.50 5.29 -31.56
N ALA A 359 15.25 5.30 -30.45
CA ALA A 359 15.48 6.50 -29.65
C ALA A 359 16.26 7.61 -30.38
N ALA A 360 16.92 7.30 -31.50
CA ALA A 360 17.57 8.29 -32.34
C ALA A 360 16.62 8.89 -33.40
N GLU A 361 15.51 8.21 -33.71
CA GLU A 361 14.54 8.62 -34.74
C GLU A 361 13.23 9.20 -34.17
N VAL A 362 12.86 8.84 -32.93
CA VAL A 362 11.72 9.37 -32.15
C VAL A 362 12.15 10.58 -31.31
#